data_AF-A0A944XDJ1-F1
#
_entry.id   AF-A0A944XDJ1-F1
#
_cell.length_a   1.000
_cell.length_b   1.000
_cell.length_c   1.000
_cell.angle_alpha   90.00
_cell.angle_beta   90.00
_cell.angle_gamma   90.00
#
_symmetry.space_group_name_H-M   'P 1'
#
loop_
_entity.id
_entity.type
_entity.pdbx_description
1 polymer ?
#
loop_
_entity_poly.entity_id
_entity_poly.type
_entity_poly.pdbx_seq_one_letter_code
_entity_poly.pdbx_strand_id
1 'polypeptide(L)'
;MNLVRRLNGILFGVILLAIISATGIFFFANRDNKKFEKPTIDTHKKSALEYQRSLTRQIKLGSVNGLAITGEDVEGNVASEQITSKEDTNEQSEEENESLLFIGGELERQGEKGEKIKENLLAIAKLKFGAAIFTGNLIEFKEEGREVSKRITGVKELLSSSFKDNFNISFGNGDIFCGERCISGWGEILFGKKIETKELLFAHSFEYGGAKILLLEPGFFDKEESQKMNWLEEKLEKNENKNLIVVSHSSMKGFESDSQDGVCAESCFEDGSNQVDKLFEKYGVDLVIFGDQESFFQQKKLGVTYISSGSFQRAIEKESGGVLFSKIDFEENQLVLSTYNRMLEKIEEFKIK
;
A
#
# COMPACT_ATOMS: atom_id res chain seq x y z
N MET A 1 -25.95 -52.02 45.44
CA MET A 1 -24.83 -51.11 45.11
C MET A 1 -24.91 -50.47 43.70
N ASN A 2 -25.44 -51.15 42.66
CA ASN A 2 -25.45 -50.58 41.30
C ASN A 2 -26.45 -49.43 41.07
N LEU A 3 -27.53 -49.34 41.86
CA LEU A 3 -28.54 -48.28 41.71
C LEU A 3 -28.03 -46.91 42.16
N VAL A 4 -27.31 -46.86 43.28
CA VAL A 4 -26.74 -45.62 43.85
C VAL A 4 -25.68 -45.00 42.92
N ARG A 5 -24.85 -45.83 42.27
CA ARG A 5 -23.87 -45.35 41.28
C ARG A 5 -24.53 -44.75 40.04
N ARG A 6 -25.65 -45.31 39.58
CA ARG A 6 -26.41 -44.78 38.43
C ARG A 6 -27.09 -43.45 38.76
N LEU A 7 -27.66 -43.34 39.96
CA LEU A 7 -28.29 -42.08 40.42
C LEU A 7 -27.27 -40.95 40.57
N ASN A 8 -26.08 -41.23 41.11
CA ASN A 8 -25.03 -40.22 41.25
C ASN A 8 -24.49 -39.75 39.89
N GLY A 9 -24.40 -40.64 38.89
CA GLY A 9 -23.97 -40.26 37.53
C GLY A 9 -24.97 -39.33 36.83
N ILE A 10 -26.27 -39.61 36.97
CA ILE A 10 -27.33 -38.76 36.40
C ILE A 10 -27.34 -37.38 37.08
N LEU A 11 -27.24 -37.35 38.41
CA LEU A 11 -27.22 -36.10 39.17
C LEU A 11 -26.01 -35.24 38.80
N PHE A 12 -24.83 -35.85 38.64
CA PHE A 12 -23.63 -35.13 38.22
C PHE A 12 -23.75 -34.57 36.80
N GLY A 13 -24.34 -35.33 35.87
CA GLY A 13 -24.58 -34.87 34.50
C GLY A 13 -25.53 -33.66 34.43
N VAL A 14 -26.60 -33.66 35.23
CA VAL A 14 -27.56 -32.55 35.30
C VAL A 14 -26.92 -31.29 35.89
N ILE A 15 -26.11 -31.43 36.95
CA ILE A 15 -25.39 -30.30 37.55
C ILE A 15 -24.38 -29.72 36.56
N LEU A 16 -23.65 -30.55 35.81
CA LEU A 16 -22.67 -30.09 34.83
C LEU A 16 -23.34 -29.31 33.68
N LEU A 17 -24.49 -29.80 33.18
CA LEU A 17 -25.29 -29.12 32.17
C LEU A 17 -25.83 -27.77 32.66
N ALA A 18 -26.27 -27.69 33.92
CA ALA A 18 -26.72 -26.44 34.53
C ALA A 18 -25.58 -25.41 34.66
N ILE A 19 -24.36 -25.85 34.99
CA ILE A 19 -23.18 -24.98 35.06
C ILE A 19 -22.82 -24.44 33.67
N ILE A 20 -22.76 -25.31 32.66
CA ILE A 20 -22.42 -24.92 31.27
C ILE A 20 -23.42 -23.89 30.74
N SER A 21 -24.72 -24.13 30.96
CA SER A 21 -25.78 -23.21 30.53
C SER A 21 -25.74 -21.87 31.28
N ALA A 22 -25.47 -21.88 32.60
CA ALA A 22 -25.28 -20.64 33.37
C ALA A 22 -24.05 -19.84 32.89
N THR A 23 -22.93 -20.49 32.58
CA THR A 23 -21.75 -19.81 32.03
C THR A 23 -21.97 -19.27 30.62
N GLY A 24 -22.73 -19.99 29.77
CA GLY A 24 -23.09 -19.51 28.44
C GLY A 24 -23.97 -18.26 28.51
N ILE A 25 -25.01 -18.28 29.35
CA ILE A 25 -25.90 -17.12 29.56
C ILE A 25 -25.12 -15.92 30.13
N PHE A 26 -24.18 -16.15 31.07
CA PHE A 26 -23.33 -15.08 31.60
C PHE A 26 -22.44 -14.44 30.53
N PHE A 27 -21.88 -15.24 29.62
CA PHE A 27 -21.06 -14.73 28.51
C PHE A 27 -21.88 -13.96 27.47
N PHE A 28 -23.11 -14.40 27.19
CA PHE A 28 -23.99 -13.68 26.25
C PHE A 28 -24.61 -12.42 26.87
N ALA A 29 -25.02 -12.45 28.13
CA ALA A 29 -25.60 -11.29 28.81
C ALA A 29 -24.58 -10.16 29.08
N ASN A 30 -23.28 -10.47 29.20
CA ASN A 30 -22.23 -9.46 29.32
C ASN A 30 -21.74 -8.89 27.98
N ARG A 31 -22.19 -9.44 26.84
CA ARG A 31 -21.80 -8.93 25.51
C ARG A 31 -22.56 -7.66 25.13
N ASP A 32 -23.80 -7.49 25.64
CA ASP A 32 -24.68 -6.38 25.24
C ASP A 32 -24.67 -5.17 26.20
N ASN A 33 -23.96 -5.24 27.34
CA ASN A 33 -23.92 -4.15 28.33
C ASN A 33 -22.66 -3.27 28.30
N LYS A 34 -21.71 -3.52 27.38
CA LYS A 34 -20.68 -2.52 27.09
C LYS A 34 -21.21 -1.56 26.02
N LYS A 35 -21.84 -0.48 26.46
CA LYS A 35 -21.87 0.76 25.67
C LYS A 35 -20.41 1.11 25.36
N PHE A 36 -19.96 0.76 24.16
CA PHE A 36 -18.78 1.36 23.57
C PHE A 36 -19.10 2.84 23.44
N GLU A 37 -18.54 3.66 24.34
CA GLU A 37 -18.22 5.02 23.98
C GLU A 37 -17.31 4.90 22.75
N LYS A 38 -17.86 5.19 21.57
CA LYS A 38 -17.06 5.32 20.36
C LYS A 38 -15.95 6.31 20.71
N PRO A 39 -14.66 5.96 20.60
CA PRO A 39 -13.62 6.97 20.66
C PRO A 39 -13.98 7.99 19.58
N THR A 40 -14.16 9.23 20.02
CA THR A 40 -14.47 10.36 19.15
C THR A 40 -13.40 10.42 18.07
N ILE A 41 -13.77 10.05 16.85
CA ILE A 41 -12.97 10.12 15.61
C ILE A 41 -12.38 11.53 15.38
N ASP A 42 -12.90 12.52 16.10
CA ASP A 42 -12.51 13.92 16.05
C ASP A 42 -11.07 14.21 16.53
N THR A 43 -10.52 13.44 17.48
CA THR A 43 -9.16 13.74 18.01
C THR A 43 -8.05 13.40 17.01
N HIS A 44 -8.19 12.33 16.25
CA HIS A 44 -7.21 11.93 15.23
C HIS A 44 -7.30 12.79 13.96
N LYS A 45 -8.51 13.19 13.54
CA LYS A 45 -8.66 14.18 12.45
C LYS A 45 -8.08 15.53 12.85
N LYS A 46 -8.26 15.95 14.10
CA LYS A 46 -7.71 17.22 14.61
C LYS A 46 -6.18 17.20 14.68
N SER A 47 -5.56 16.10 15.11
CA SER A 47 -4.09 15.97 15.13
C SER A 47 -3.49 15.94 13.73
N ALA A 48 -4.12 15.23 12.78
CA ALA A 48 -3.68 15.20 11.38
C ALA A 48 -3.82 16.58 10.71
N LEU A 49 -4.93 17.28 10.95
CA LEU A 49 -5.17 18.64 10.43
C LEU A 49 -4.22 19.68 11.06
N GLU A 50 -3.94 19.57 12.37
CA GLU A 50 -2.96 20.42 13.07
C GLU A 50 -1.54 20.15 12.58
N TYR A 51 -1.19 18.89 12.29
CA TYR A 51 0.08 18.52 11.68
C TYR A 51 0.21 19.05 10.24
N GLN A 52 -0.81 18.89 9.40
CA GLN A 52 -0.81 19.43 8.04
C GLN A 52 -0.69 20.96 8.04
N ARG A 53 -1.33 21.63 9.01
CA ARG A 53 -1.19 23.08 9.25
C ARG A 53 0.20 23.46 9.76
N SER A 54 0.83 22.61 10.58
CA SER A 54 2.22 22.79 11.04
C SER A 54 3.22 22.68 9.89
N LEU A 55 3.09 21.64 9.05
CA LEU A 55 3.90 21.46 7.84
C LEU A 55 3.72 22.65 6.88
N THR A 56 2.47 23.05 6.61
CA THR A 56 2.16 24.21 5.77
C THR A 56 2.80 25.49 6.33
N ARG A 57 2.81 25.67 7.65
CA ARG A 57 3.49 26.81 8.31
C ARG A 57 5.00 26.75 8.17
N GLN A 58 5.62 25.58 8.34
CA GLN A 58 7.07 25.42 8.20
C GLN A 58 7.52 25.68 6.76
N ILE A 59 6.77 25.20 5.77
CA ILE A 59 7.00 25.48 4.34
C ILE A 59 6.88 26.98 4.06
N LYS A 60 5.82 27.64 4.58
CA LYS A 60 5.57 29.07 4.37
C LYS A 60 6.57 29.99 5.09
N LEU A 61 7.13 29.56 6.22
CA LEU A 61 8.20 30.27 6.93
C LEU A 61 9.57 30.07 6.26
N GLY A 62 9.80 28.89 5.65
CA GLY A 62 10.98 28.62 4.82
C GLY A 62 10.95 29.35 3.46
N SER A 63 9.77 29.69 2.94
CA SER A 63 9.61 30.40 1.65
C SER A 63 9.74 31.92 1.75
N VAL A 64 10.01 32.49 2.93
CA VAL A 64 10.22 33.95 3.10
C VAL A 64 11.59 34.39 2.56
N ASN A 65 12.51 33.46 2.32
CA ASN A 65 13.74 33.72 1.58
C ASN A 65 13.60 33.15 0.17
N GLY A 66 13.22 34.01 -0.78
CA GLY A 66 12.93 33.68 -2.17
C GLY A 66 14.13 33.11 -2.94
N LEU A 67 14.35 31.80 -2.82
CA LEU A 67 15.00 31.00 -3.85
C LEU A 67 13.93 30.18 -4.58
N ALA A 68 13.78 30.43 -5.87
CA ALA A 68 13.19 29.47 -6.78
C ALA A 68 14.13 28.25 -6.83
N ILE A 69 13.67 27.13 -6.28
CA ILE A 69 14.41 25.87 -6.27
C ILE A 69 13.94 25.08 -7.50
N THR A 70 14.85 24.89 -8.45
CA THR A 70 14.71 23.87 -9.50
C THR A 70 14.88 22.52 -8.82
N GLY A 71 13.84 21.68 -8.81
CA GLY A 71 13.98 20.29 -8.36
C GLY A 71 14.91 19.56 -9.32
N GLU A 72 16.18 19.39 -8.94
CA GLU A 72 17.05 18.44 -9.63
C GLU A 72 16.53 17.04 -9.33
N ASP A 73 16.37 16.26 -10.39
CA ASP A 73 15.83 14.91 -10.31
C ASP A 73 16.73 14.04 -9.42
N VAL A 74 16.16 13.51 -8.34
CA VAL A 74 16.72 12.32 -7.71
C VAL A 74 16.34 11.14 -8.58
N GLU A 75 17.03 11.00 -9.72
CA GLU A 75 17.09 9.72 -10.41
C GLU A 75 17.76 8.73 -9.45
N GLY A 76 16.92 7.95 -8.77
CA GLY A 76 17.40 6.84 -7.96
C GLY A 76 18.06 5.84 -8.90
N ASN A 77 19.38 5.78 -8.89
CA ASN A 77 20.10 4.56 -9.26
C ASN A 77 19.75 3.49 -8.21
N VAL A 78 18.52 2.97 -8.27
CA VAL A 78 18.23 1.63 -7.78
C VAL A 78 19.14 0.73 -8.60
N ALA A 79 19.79 -0.24 -7.94
CA ALA A 79 20.74 -1.15 -8.56
C ALA A 79 20.08 -1.97 -9.69
N SER A 80 19.87 -1.37 -10.85
CA SER A 80 20.13 -2.07 -12.10
C SER A 80 21.65 -2.21 -12.13
N GLU A 81 22.14 -3.35 -11.65
CA GLU A 81 23.44 -3.79 -12.12
C GLU A 81 23.38 -3.68 -13.64
N GLN A 82 24.21 -2.79 -14.20
CA GLN A 82 24.43 -2.73 -15.63
C GLN A 82 24.80 -4.14 -16.06
N ILE A 83 23.87 -4.82 -16.73
CA ILE A 83 24.09 -6.04 -17.49
C ILE A 83 25.06 -5.63 -18.59
N THR A 84 26.34 -5.70 -18.25
CA THR A 84 27.44 -5.50 -19.19
C THR A 84 27.41 -6.72 -20.10
N SER A 85 27.23 -6.44 -21.39
CA SER A 85 27.18 -7.40 -22.48
C SER A 85 28.33 -8.40 -22.39
N LYS A 86 28.05 -9.59 -21.87
CA LYS A 86 28.92 -10.75 -22.02
C LYS A 86 28.64 -11.40 -23.36
N GLU A 87 29.74 -11.80 -23.98
CA GLU A 87 29.89 -12.35 -25.32
C GLU A 87 28.88 -13.46 -25.65
N ASP A 88 28.54 -13.52 -26.94
CA ASP A 88 27.68 -14.49 -27.60
C ASP A 88 27.95 -15.95 -27.20
N THR A 89 27.35 -16.40 -26.09
CA THR A 89 26.99 -17.80 -25.91
C THR A 89 25.52 -17.94 -26.30
N ASN A 90 25.29 -18.74 -27.33
CA ASN A 90 23.98 -19.14 -27.86
C ASN A 90 23.24 -20.03 -26.84
N GLU A 91 23.05 -19.54 -25.62
CA GLU A 91 22.13 -20.05 -24.62
C GLU A 91 20.78 -19.40 -24.92
N GLN A 92 19.74 -20.25 -25.04
CA GLN A 92 18.36 -19.79 -25.14
C GLN A 92 18.13 -18.78 -24.01
N SER A 93 17.99 -17.51 -24.35
CA SER A 93 17.70 -16.44 -23.41
C SER A 93 16.50 -16.89 -22.58
N GLU A 94 16.72 -17.17 -21.30
CA GLU A 94 15.62 -17.28 -20.36
C GLU A 94 14.82 -15.99 -20.54
N GLU A 95 13.59 -16.10 -21.06
CA GLU A 95 12.66 -14.96 -21.15
C GLU A 95 12.70 -14.24 -19.81
N GLU A 96 13.35 -13.07 -19.82
CA GLU A 96 13.46 -12.22 -18.65
C GLU A 96 12.03 -11.94 -18.20
N ASN A 97 11.79 -12.12 -16.91
CA ASN A 97 10.43 -12.04 -16.39
C ASN A 97 10.03 -10.60 -16.26
N GLU A 98 9.42 -10.09 -17.31
CA GLU A 98 8.76 -8.81 -17.32
C GLU A 98 7.44 -8.91 -16.53
N SER A 99 7.55 -9.12 -15.22
CA SER A 99 6.39 -8.97 -14.34
C SER A 99 6.71 -8.24 -13.03
N LEU A 100 5.71 -7.49 -12.60
CA LEU A 100 5.78 -6.55 -11.48
C LEU A 100 4.70 -6.91 -10.46
N LEU A 101 5.09 -7.04 -9.19
CA LEU A 101 4.16 -7.29 -8.10
C LEU A 101 3.72 -5.98 -7.45
N PHE A 102 2.44 -5.85 -7.13
CA PHE A 102 1.89 -4.78 -6.33
C PHE A 102 1.32 -5.35 -5.05
N ILE A 103 1.92 -4.96 -3.94
CA ILE A 103 1.63 -5.50 -2.62
C ILE A 103 1.08 -4.38 -1.76
N GLY A 104 -0.07 -4.66 -1.14
CA GLY A 104 -0.71 -3.75 -0.20
C GLY A 104 0.21 -3.37 0.96
N GLY A 105 -0.12 -2.23 1.56
CA GLY A 105 0.56 -1.71 2.74
C GLY A 105 0.28 -2.46 4.04
N GLU A 106 0.65 -1.81 5.16
CA GLU A 106 0.35 -2.21 6.54
C GLU A 106 1.17 -3.41 7.06
N LEU A 107 2.48 -3.38 6.82
CA LEU A 107 3.36 -4.51 7.14
C LEU A 107 3.86 -4.52 8.60
N GLU A 108 3.86 -3.40 9.32
CA GLU A 108 4.43 -3.34 10.66
C GLU A 108 3.44 -3.83 11.74
N ARG A 109 3.62 -5.08 12.16
CA ARG A 109 2.99 -5.67 13.36
C ARG A 109 3.97 -6.58 14.10
N GLN A 110 3.84 -6.65 15.42
CA GLN A 110 4.65 -7.54 16.27
C GLN A 110 3.90 -8.84 16.58
N GLY A 111 4.63 -9.86 17.03
CA GLY A 111 4.08 -11.15 17.48
C GLY A 111 3.54 -12.00 16.33
N GLU A 112 2.47 -12.75 16.59
CA GLU A 112 1.89 -13.71 15.63
C GLU A 112 1.52 -13.07 14.28
N LYS A 113 1.06 -11.81 14.29
CA LYS A 113 0.72 -11.09 13.06
C LYS A 113 1.95 -10.82 12.19
N GLY A 114 3.08 -10.51 12.80
CA GLY A 114 4.34 -10.26 12.08
C GLY A 114 4.88 -11.52 11.39
N GLU A 115 4.80 -12.68 12.07
CA GLU A 115 5.22 -13.95 11.47
C GLU A 115 4.33 -14.33 10.27
N LYS A 116 3.01 -14.15 10.38
CA LYS A 116 2.09 -14.40 9.26
C LYS A 116 2.39 -13.50 8.06
N ILE A 117 2.71 -12.22 8.27
CA ILE A 117 3.12 -11.30 7.21
C ILE A 117 4.38 -11.83 6.52
N LYS A 118 5.40 -12.19 7.31
CA LYS A 118 6.66 -12.73 6.80
C LYS A 118 6.46 -14.03 6.01
N GLU A 119 5.66 -14.97 6.50
CA GLU A 119 5.35 -16.22 5.81
C GLU A 119 4.70 -15.97 4.44
N ASN A 120 3.74 -15.04 4.36
CA ASN A 120 3.08 -14.70 3.11
C ASN A 120 4.02 -13.98 2.14
N LEU A 121 4.86 -13.05 2.61
CA LEU A 121 5.88 -12.40 1.76
C LEU A 121 6.88 -13.42 1.20
N LEU A 122 7.34 -14.38 2.01
CA LEU A 122 8.20 -15.47 1.56
C LEU A 122 7.50 -16.42 0.58
N ALA A 123 6.19 -16.60 0.69
CA ALA A 123 5.42 -17.39 -0.26
C ALA A 123 5.30 -16.65 -1.61
N ILE A 124 4.99 -15.36 -1.58
CA ILE A 124 4.94 -14.48 -2.77
C ILE A 124 6.30 -14.41 -3.46
N ALA A 125 7.38 -14.32 -2.69
CA ALA A 125 8.76 -14.27 -3.18
C ALA A 125 9.20 -15.51 -4.01
N LYS A 126 8.47 -16.63 -3.91
CA LYS A 126 8.73 -17.83 -4.73
C LYS A 126 8.12 -17.75 -6.12
N LEU A 127 7.26 -16.77 -6.37
CA LEU A 127 6.70 -16.54 -7.70
C LEU A 127 7.77 -15.96 -8.63
N LYS A 128 7.56 -16.12 -9.92
CA LYS A 128 8.41 -15.53 -10.96
C LYS A 128 7.98 -14.06 -11.14
N PHE A 129 8.84 -13.12 -10.74
CA PHE A 129 8.69 -11.67 -10.92
C PHE A 129 10.08 -11.05 -11.06
N GLY A 130 10.18 -9.83 -11.59
CA GLY A 130 11.45 -9.09 -11.57
C GLY A 130 11.47 -7.89 -10.65
N ALA A 131 10.34 -7.28 -10.30
CA ALA A 131 10.27 -6.27 -9.24
C ALA A 131 8.96 -6.33 -8.43
N ALA A 132 8.97 -5.74 -7.23
CA ALA A 132 7.80 -5.54 -6.39
C ALA A 132 7.62 -4.07 -6.00
N ILE A 133 6.38 -3.64 -5.79
CA ILE A 133 6.03 -2.29 -5.32
C ILE A 133 5.10 -2.43 -4.13
N PHE A 134 5.46 -1.77 -3.04
CA PHE A 134 4.64 -1.66 -1.85
C PHE A 134 3.88 -0.34 -1.83
N THR A 135 2.58 -0.37 -1.63
CA THR A 135 1.70 0.81 -1.72
C THR A 135 1.59 1.62 -0.42
N GLY A 136 2.60 1.55 0.45
CA GLY A 136 2.75 2.45 1.61
C GLY A 136 2.27 1.91 2.95
N ASN A 137 2.33 2.74 3.99
CA ASN A 137 2.07 2.37 5.40
C ASN A 137 2.83 1.11 5.84
N LEU A 138 4.10 1.00 5.45
CA LEU A 138 4.93 -0.13 5.85
C LEU A 138 5.30 -0.07 7.32
N ILE A 139 5.39 1.14 7.89
CA ILE A 139 5.52 1.38 9.33
C ILE A 139 4.26 2.08 9.90
N GLU A 140 3.85 1.70 11.11
CA GLU A 140 2.75 2.31 11.86
C GLU A 140 3.33 3.17 12.99
N PHE A 141 3.22 4.49 12.84
CA PHE A 141 3.69 5.43 13.86
C PHE A 141 2.55 5.79 14.82
N LYS A 142 2.67 5.35 16.08
CA LYS A 142 1.68 5.66 17.13
C LYS A 142 2.14 6.65 18.20
N GLU A 143 3.44 6.79 18.46
CA GLU A 143 3.93 7.70 19.53
C GLU A 143 5.34 8.25 19.24
N GLU A 144 5.61 9.46 19.73
CA GLU A 144 6.87 10.19 19.61
C GLU A 144 8.05 9.43 20.24
N GLY A 145 8.91 8.78 19.45
CA GLY A 145 10.09 8.16 20.06
C GLY A 145 11.10 7.50 19.13
N ARG A 146 12.37 7.78 19.46
CA ARG A 146 13.71 7.26 19.11
C ARG A 146 13.94 5.95 18.30
N GLU A 147 12.93 5.18 17.91
CA GLU A 147 13.13 3.89 17.21
C GLU A 147 12.80 3.87 15.71
N VAL A 148 12.54 5.02 15.08
CA VAL A 148 12.23 5.11 13.63
C VAL A 148 13.24 4.33 12.78
N SER A 149 14.54 4.60 12.96
CA SER A 149 15.58 3.94 12.17
C SER A 149 15.53 2.42 12.32
N LYS A 150 15.34 1.91 13.55
CA LYS A 150 15.24 0.46 13.81
C LYS A 150 14.03 -0.17 13.13
N ARG A 151 12.90 0.53 13.08
CA ARG A 151 11.68 0.06 12.40
C ARG A 151 11.87 0.02 10.89
N ILE A 152 12.38 1.10 10.30
CA ILE A 152 12.68 1.14 8.86
C ILE A 152 13.71 0.07 8.50
N THR A 153 14.79 -0.09 9.28
CA THR A 153 15.76 -1.17 9.07
C THR A 153 15.11 -2.56 9.17
N GLY A 154 14.26 -2.81 10.16
CA GLY A 154 13.58 -4.10 10.29
C GLY A 154 12.66 -4.42 9.10
N VAL A 155 11.92 -3.42 8.60
CA VAL A 155 11.11 -3.57 7.38
C VAL A 155 12.01 -3.80 6.16
N LYS A 156 13.09 -3.02 6.01
CA LYS A 156 14.08 -3.22 4.93
C LYS A 156 14.64 -4.62 4.94
N GLU A 157 15.07 -5.14 6.09
CA GLU A 157 15.57 -6.51 6.23
C GLU A 157 14.53 -7.55 5.84
N LEU A 158 13.28 -7.38 6.29
CA LEU A 158 12.17 -8.27 5.92
C LEU A 158 11.96 -8.28 4.40
N LEU A 159 11.87 -7.11 3.78
CA LEU A 159 11.66 -6.98 2.34
C LEU A 159 12.86 -7.50 1.56
N SER A 160 14.09 -7.19 1.96
CA SER A 160 15.31 -7.65 1.30
C SER A 160 15.45 -9.18 1.39
N SER A 161 15.09 -9.77 2.53
CA SER A 161 15.11 -11.23 2.69
C SER A 161 14.09 -11.97 1.80
N SER A 162 13.01 -11.29 1.41
CA SER A 162 11.95 -11.86 0.56
C SER A 162 12.19 -11.53 -0.92
N PHE A 163 12.56 -10.29 -1.25
CA PHE A 163 12.60 -9.76 -2.62
C PHE A 163 14.02 -9.46 -3.13
N LYS A 164 15.07 -9.79 -2.37
CA LYS A 164 16.48 -9.60 -2.77
C LYS A 164 16.79 -8.17 -3.26
N ASP A 165 16.27 -7.17 -2.56
CA ASP A 165 16.36 -5.75 -2.92
C ASP A 165 15.65 -5.33 -4.22
N ASN A 166 14.95 -6.23 -4.91
CA ASN A 166 14.14 -5.92 -6.10
C ASN A 166 12.76 -5.39 -5.72
N PHE A 167 12.71 -4.30 -4.94
CA PHE A 167 11.46 -3.67 -4.55
C PHE A 167 11.55 -2.15 -4.49
N ASN A 168 10.40 -1.51 -4.70
CA ASN A 168 10.19 -0.07 -4.54
C ASN A 168 9.03 0.19 -3.56
N ILE A 169 8.94 1.42 -3.06
CA ILE A 169 7.94 1.81 -2.05
C ILE A 169 7.26 3.10 -2.50
N SER A 170 5.94 3.07 -2.69
CA SER A 170 5.12 4.27 -2.68
C SER A 170 4.84 4.60 -1.23
N PHE A 171 5.31 5.73 -0.72
CA PHE A 171 5.13 6.05 0.70
C PHE A 171 3.67 6.26 1.07
N GLY A 172 3.28 5.74 2.23
CA GLY A 172 2.00 6.03 2.86
C GLY A 172 2.10 7.04 3.99
N ASN A 173 0.95 7.45 4.52
CA ASN A 173 0.87 8.41 5.61
C ASN A 173 1.70 7.97 6.83
N GLY A 174 1.64 6.68 7.18
CA GLY A 174 2.43 6.09 8.26
C GLY A 174 3.93 6.12 8.02
N ASP A 175 4.36 6.02 6.76
CA ASP A 175 5.78 5.98 6.40
C ASP A 175 6.46 7.34 6.52
N ILE A 176 5.72 8.44 6.40
CA ILE A 176 6.25 9.80 6.48
C ILE A 176 5.76 10.56 7.73
N PHE A 177 4.89 9.96 8.55
CA PHE A 177 4.26 10.63 9.68
C PHE A 177 5.27 11.27 10.65
N CYS A 178 6.45 10.66 10.81
CA CYS A 178 7.49 11.16 11.69
C CYS A 178 8.36 12.28 11.08
N GLY A 179 7.96 12.81 9.91
CA GLY A 179 8.57 13.94 9.21
C GLY A 179 9.94 13.61 8.64
N GLU A 180 10.87 14.57 8.75
CA GLU A 180 12.24 14.47 8.24
C GLU A 180 12.97 13.19 8.68
N ARG A 181 12.73 12.69 9.90
CA ARG A 181 13.36 11.45 10.38
C ARG A 181 12.97 10.23 9.56
N CYS A 182 11.71 10.15 9.16
CA CYS A 182 11.18 9.05 8.35
C CYS A 182 11.68 9.18 6.92
N ILE A 183 11.54 10.37 6.34
CA ILE A 183 11.97 10.67 4.97
C ILE A 183 13.47 10.43 4.81
N SER A 184 14.29 10.92 5.74
CA SER A 184 15.74 10.72 5.72
C SER A 184 16.12 9.25 5.91
N GLY A 185 15.44 8.54 6.82
CA GLY A 185 15.70 7.12 7.07
C GLY A 185 15.35 6.23 5.88
N TRP A 186 14.18 6.45 5.26
CA TRP A 186 13.80 5.78 4.02
C TRP A 186 14.72 6.17 2.87
N GLY A 187 15.10 7.45 2.79
CA GLY A 187 16.02 7.95 1.77
C GLY A 187 17.36 7.23 1.79
N GLU A 188 17.97 7.13 2.98
CA GLU A 188 19.25 6.45 3.19
C GLU A 188 19.16 4.96 2.82
N ILE A 189 18.02 4.32 3.13
CA ILE A 189 17.82 2.88 2.91
C ILE A 189 17.49 2.54 1.45
N LEU A 190 16.73 3.38 0.75
CA LEU A 190 16.30 3.12 -0.63
C LEU A 190 17.29 3.66 -1.66
N PHE A 191 17.92 4.80 -1.37
CA PHE A 191 18.75 5.51 -2.34
C PHE A 191 20.22 5.63 -1.91
N GLY A 192 20.61 5.04 -0.76
CA GLY A 192 21.97 5.10 -0.25
C GLY A 192 22.44 6.49 0.18
N LYS A 193 21.54 7.48 0.21
CA LYS A 193 21.83 8.86 0.61
C LYS A 193 20.71 9.41 1.49
N LYS A 194 21.06 10.21 2.48
CA LYS A 194 20.07 10.97 3.24
C LYS A 194 19.44 11.99 2.31
N ILE A 195 18.12 11.94 2.22
CA ILE A 195 17.37 12.89 1.41
C ILE A 195 16.80 13.98 2.30
N GLU A 196 17.01 15.23 1.90
CA GLU A 196 16.38 16.37 2.55
C GLU A 196 14.89 16.42 2.22
N THR A 197 14.08 16.88 3.16
CA THR A 197 12.60 16.89 3.05
C THR A 197 12.08 17.46 1.73
N LYS A 198 12.77 18.44 1.13
CA LYS A 198 12.35 19.11 -0.10
C LYS A 198 12.48 18.28 -1.39
N GLU A 199 13.41 17.33 -1.44
CA GLU A 199 13.70 16.56 -2.67
C GLU A 199 12.75 15.35 -2.82
N LEU A 200 12.31 14.77 -1.70
CA LEU A 200 11.38 13.63 -1.67
C LEU A 200 9.90 14.02 -1.62
N LEU A 201 9.60 15.32 -1.62
CA LEU A 201 8.30 15.86 -1.22
C LEU A 201 7.19 15.71 -2.27
N PHE A 202 7.42 15.03 -3.41
CA PHE A 202 6.36 14.91 -4.42
C PHE A 202 6.23 13.49 -4.98
N ALA A 203 7.34 12.85 -5.39
CA ALA A 203 7.32 11.56 -6.05
C ALA A 203 8.73 11.11 -6.45
N HIS A 204 8.88 9.85 -6.85
CA HIS A 204 10.01 9.37 -7.66
C HIS A 204 9.49 8.49 -8.81
N SER A 205 10.35 8.20 -9.79
CA SER A 205 9.98 7.34 -10.91
C SER A 205 11.10 6.40 -11.30
N PHE A 206 10.73 5.27 -11.90
CA PHE A 206 11.66 4.33 -12.51
C PHE A 206 11.02 3.67 -13.73
N GLU A 207 11.83 3.01 -14.54
CA GLU A 207 11.38 2.28 -15.73
C GLU A 207 11.52 0.78 -15.51
N TYR A 208 10.53 0.02 -15.98
CA TYR A 208 10.52 -1.44 -15.87
C TYR A 208 9.56 -2.06 -16.90
N GLY A 209 9.98 -3.10 -17.62
CA GLY A 209 9.12 -3.81 -18.59
C GLY A 209 8.55 -2.89 -19.69
N GLY A 210 9.33 -1.91 -20.14
CA GLY A 210 8.89 -0.90 -21.10
C GLY A 210 7.82 0.08 -20.57
N ALA A 211 7.60 0.11 -19.26
CA ALA A 211 6.70 1.04 -18.59
C ALA A 211 7.47 2.07 -17.76
N LYS A 212 6.98 3.30 -17.75
CA LYS A 212 7.36 4.31 -16.75
C LYS A 212 6.44 4.20 -15.55
N ILE A 213 7.01 4.10 -14.37
CA ILE A 213 6.28 3.98 -13.12
C ILE A 213 6.52 5.23 -12.29
N LEU A 214 5.46 5.95 -11.95
CA LEU A 214 5.48 7.14 -11.10
C LEU A 214 4.99 6.76 -9.70
N LEU A 215 5.82 6.89 -8.69
CA LEU A 215 5.48 6.66 -7.28
C LEU A 215 5.25 8.01 -6.60
N LEU A 216 3.98 8.36 -6.38
CA LEU A 216 3.55 9.63 -5.80
C LEU A 216 3.55 9.58 -4.27
N GLU A 217 3.80 10.74 -3.66
CA GLU A 217 3.69 10.90 -2.22
C GLU A 217 2.24 10.67 -1.71
N PRO A 218 2.06 10.33 -0.42
CA PRO A 218 0.73 10.23 0.15
C PRO A 218 0.06 11.61 0.21
N GLY A 219 -1.26 11.64 -0.03
CA GLY A 219 -2.01 12.89 -0.09
C GLY A 219 -1.69 13.79 -1.30
N PHE A 220 -1.00 13.27 -2.33
CA PHE A 220 -0.75 14.00 -3.58
C PHE A 220 -2.05 14.61 -4.16
N PHE A 221 -3.16 13.86 -4.05
CA PHE A 221 -4.47 14.26 -4.58
C PHE A 221 -5.32 15.12 -3.63
N ASP A 222 -4.86 15.40 -2.40
CA ASP A 222 -5.67 16.13 -1.41
C ASP A 222 -5.85 17.60 -1.77
N LYS A 223 -4.82 18.20 -2.40
CA LYS A 223 -4.77 19.60 -2.82
C LYS A 223 -4.08 19.74 -4.17
N GLU A 224 -4.77 20.37 -5.11
CA GLU A 224 -4.23 20.77 -6.41
C GLU A 224 -3.27 21.97 -6.26
N GLU A 225 -2.11 21.72 -5.66
CA GLU A 225 -1.05 22.71 -5.56
C GLU A 225 -0.36 22.84 -6.93
N SER A 226 -0.31 24.05 -7.50
CA SER A 226 0.20 24.26 -8.86
C SER A 226 1.61 23.70 -9.08
N GLN A 227 2.46 23.66 -8.05
CA GLN A 227 3.79 23.06 -8.15
C GLN A 227 3.73 21.53 -8.38
N LYS A 228 2.85 20.82 -7.66
CA LYS A 228 2.65 19.36 -7.83
C LYS A 228 2.07 19.05 -9.19
N MET A 229 1.08 19.84 -9.62
CA MET A 229 0.41 19.67 -10.90
C MET A 229 1.37 19.92 -12.07
N ASN A 230 2.16 20.99 -12.01
CA ASN A 230 3.18 21.28 -13.03
C ASN A 230 4.26 20.20 -13.08
N TRP A 231 4.73 19.73 -11.92
CA TRP A 231 5.69 18.64 -11.85
C TRP A 231 5.14 17.36 -12.48
N LEU A 232 3.90 17.00 -12.16
CA LEU A 232 3.24 15.82 -12.73
C LEU A 232 3.08 15.97 -14.24
N GLU A 233 2.54 17.10 -14.71
CA GLU A 233 2.38 17.37 -16.14
C GLU A 233 3.72 17.27 -16.89
N GLU A 234 4.81 17.82 -16.34
CA GLU A 234 6.15 17.71 -16.92
C GLU A 234 6.63 16.26 -17.02
N LYS A 235 6.41 15.44 -15.97
CA LYS A 235 6.83 14.02 -15.97
C LYS A 235 6.02 13.15 -16.91
N LEU A 236 4.73 13.46 -17.06
CA LEU A 236 3.83 12.80 -18.00
C LEU A 236 4.15 13.20 -19.44
N GLU A 237 4.41 14.49 -19.70
CA GLU A 237 4.74 15.01 -21.05
C GLU A 237 6.05 14.43 -21.59
N LYS A 238 7.05 14.24 -20.73
CA LYS A 238 8.34 13.65 -21.09
C LYS A 238 8.32 12.11 -21.16
N ASN A 239 7.17 11.46 -21.05
CA ASN A 239 7.11 10.01 -21.12
C ASN A 239 7.18 9.52 -22.58
N GLU A 240 8.21 8.74 -22.90
CA GLU A 240 8.35 8.04 -24.19
C GLU A 240 8.07 6.53 -24.05
N ASN A 241 7.82 6.04 -22.83
CA ASN A 241 7.58 4.63 -22.57
C ASN A 241 6.20 4.21 -23.06
N LYS A 242 6.10 2.94 -23.47
CA LYS A 242 4.88 2.36 -24.03
C LYS A 242 3.73 2.38 -23.04
N ASN A 243 4.01 2.03 -21.79
CA ASN A 243 3.02 2.03 -20.71
C ASN A 243 3.40 3.07 -19.64
N LEU A 244 2.39 3.60 -18.96
CA LEU A 244 2.53 4.59 -17.90
C LEU A 244 1.66 4.21 -16.71
N ILE A 245 2.33 3.88 -15.60
CA ILE A 245 1.70 3.41 -14.36
C ILE A 245 1.94 4.46 -13.28
N VAL A 246 0.88 4.85 -12.58
CA VAL A 246 0.95 5.74 -11.43
C VAL A 246 0.60 4.96 -10.17
N VAL A 247 1.39 5.10 -9.12
CA VAL A 247 1.14 4.49 -7.82
C VAL A 247 1.10 5.58 -6.76
N SER A 248 0.12 5.51 -5.88
CA SER A 248 0.01 6.38 -4.72
C SER A 248 -0.51 5.55 -3.56
N HIS A 249 -0.15 5.91 -2.34
CA HIS A 249 -0.81 5.30 -1.19
C HIS A 249 -2.26 5.76 -1.07
N SER A 250 -2.51 7.08 -1.12
CA SER A 250 -3.85 7.64 -0.97
C SER A 250 -4.65 7.54 -2.26
N SER A 251 -5.93 7.18 -2.15
CA SER A 251 -6.88 7.20 -3.26
C SER A 251 -7.23 8.64 -3.67
N MET A 252 -7.58 8.82 -4.94
CA MET A 252 -8.19 10.07 -5.41
C MET A 252 -9.61 10.23 -4.84
N LYS A 253 -10.06 11.47 -4.66
CA LYS A 253 -11.45 11.75 -4.27
C LYS A 253 -12.44 11.06 -5.20
N GLY A 254 -13.46 10.42 -4.63
CA GLY A 254 -14.45 9.62 -5.34
C GLY A 254 -14.11 8.13 -5.44
N PHE A 255 -12.85 7.74 -5.22
CA PHE A 255 -12.42 6.33 -5.14
C PHE A 255 -12.35 5.80 -3.69
N GLU A 256 -12.81 6.59 -2.73
CA GLU A 256 -12.95 6.19 -1.33
C GLU A 256 -14.15 5.25 -1.19
N SER A 257 -13.92 3.99 -0.83
CA SER A 257 -15.02 3.05 -0.60
C SER A 257 -15.63 3.32 0.77
N ASP A 258 -16.62 4.21 0.85
CA ASP A 258 -17.42 4.37 2.09
C ASP A 258 -18.38 3.20 2.33
N SER A 259 -18.42 2.19 1.45
CA SER A 259 -19.33 1.05 1.56
C SER A 259 -18.59 -0.26 1.86
N GLN A 260 -19.04 -0.96 2.90
CA GLN A 260 -18.65 -2.34 3.24
C GLN A 260 -18.94 -3.35 2.12
N ASP A 261 -19.59 -2.92 1.04
CA ASP A 261 -20.07 -3.73 -0.07
C ASP A 261 -19.34 -3.45 -1.39
N GLY A 262 -18.30 -2.62 -1.41
CA GLY A 262 -17.41 -2.44 -2.57
C GLY A 262 -18.06 -1.80 -3.81
N VAL A 263 -19.28 -1.30 -3.70
CA VAL A 263 -19.96 -0.57 -4.78
C VAL A 263 -19.97 0.91 -4.41
N CYS A 264 -19.08 1.67 -5.05
CA CYS A 264 -19.14 3.12 -5.07
C CYS A 264 -20.22 3.50 -6.10
N ALA A 265 -21.28 4.21 -5.68
CA ALA A 265 -22.31 4.65 -6.62
C ALA A 265 -21.69 5.64 -7.63
N GLU A 266 -22.17 5.66 -8.88
CA GLU A 266 -21.75 6.66 -9.89
C GLU A 266 -21.85 8.11 -9.35
N SER A 267 -22.72 8.37 -8.38
CA SER A 267 -22.87 9.66 -7.70
C SER A 267 -21.73 10.06 -6.75
N CYS A 268 -20.82 9.14 -6.41
CA CYS A 268 -19.61 9.45 -5.63
C CYS A 268 -18.56 10.18 -6.47
N PHE A 269 -18.74 10.19 -7.78
CA PHE A 269 -17.88 10.84 -8.75
C PHE A 269 -18.58 12.12 -9.22
N GLU A 270 -18.60 13.16 -8.39
CA GLU A 270 -19.05 14.47 -8.88
C GLU A 270 -18.20 14.85 -10.12
N ASP A 271 -18.92 15.11 -11.21
CA ASP A 271 -18.43 15.23 -12.57
C ASP A 271 -17.23 16.19 -12.71
N GLY A 272 -16.16 15.70 -13.34
CA GLY A 272 -15.40 16.48 -14.32
C GLY A 272 -14.41 17.55 -13.85
N SER A 273 -14.06 17.64 -12.57
CA SER A 273 -13.20 18.74 -12.07
C SER A 273 -11.82 18.37 -11.53
N ASN A 274 -11.45 17.09 -11.38
CA ASN A 274 -10.11 16.76 -10.92
C ASN A 274 -9.10 16.95 -12.06
N GLN A 275 -8.24 17.97 -11.95
CA GLN A 275 -7.23 18.28 -12.96
C GLN A 275 -6.29 17.09 -13.21
N VAL A 276 -6.06 16.27 -12.20
CA VAL A 276 -5.23 15.07 -12.28
C VAL A 276 -5.82 14.03 -13.24
N ASP A 277 -7.13 13.75 -13.16
CA ASP A 277 -7.78 12.79 -14.06
C ASP A 277 -7.65 13.23 -15.53
N LYS A 278 -7.76 14.55 -15.79
CA LYS A 278 -7.58 15.11 -17.13
C LYS A 278 -6.13 15.02 -17.61
N LEU A 279 -5.16 15.19 -16.72
CA LEU A 279 -3.75 14.94 -17.07
C LEU A 279 -3.51 13.47 -17.38
N PHE A 280 -4.05 12.56 -16.58
CA PHE A 280 -3.92 11.12 -16.80
C PHE A 280 -4.53 10.70 -18.14
N GLU A 281 -5.72 11.20 -18.49
CA GLU A 281 -6.32 10.99 -19.81
C GLU A 281 -5.48 11.61 -20.93
N LYS A 282 -5.09 12.89 -20.79
CA LYS A 282 -4.34 13.65 -21.80
C LYS A 282 -3.02 12.97 -22.18
N TYR A 283 -2.32 12.42 -21.20
CA TYR A 283 -0.99 11.82 -21.38
C TYR A 283 -1.01 10.28 -21.43
N GLY A 284 -2.19 9.66 -21.48
CA GLY A 284 -2.32 8.22 -21.67
C GLY A 284 -1.76 7.40 -20.52
N VAL A 285 -2.16 7.70 -19.28
CA VAL A 285 -1.89 6.82 -18.13
C VAL A 285 -2.77 5.58 -18.25
N ASP A 286 -2.17 4.39 -18.24
CA ASP A 286 -2.91 3.14 -18.43
C ASP A 286 -3.52 2.65 -17.11
N LEU A 287 -2.76 2.79 -16.03
CA LEU A 287 -3.07 2.23 -14.72
C LEU A 287 -2.67 3.16 -13.58
N VAL A 288 -3.59 3.36 -12.64
CA VAL A 288 -3.39 4.05 -11.36
C VAL A 288 -3.67 3.07 -10.23
N ILE A 289 -2.73 2.96 -9.29
CA ILE A 289 -2.78 1.98 -8.20
C ILE A 289 -2.75 2.71 -6.88
N PHE A 290 -3.75 2.44 -6.05
CA PHE A 290 -3.88 3.00 -4.71
C PHE A 290 -3.59 1.97 -3.62
N GLY A 291 -3.05 2.45 -2.51
CA GLY A 291 -3.08 1.76 -1.22
C GLY A 291 -4.31 2.17 -0.40
N ASP A 292 -4.10 2.25 0.92
CA ASP A 292 -4.97 2.78 2.00
C ASP A 292 -6.35 2.13 2.20
N GLN A 293 -6.99 1.66 1.13
CA GLN A 293 -8.28 0.98 1.20
C GLN A 293 -8.12 -0.46 1.71
N GLU A 294 -9.03 -0.91 2.56
CA GLU A 294 -8.97 -2.25 3.17
C GLU A 294 -9.32 -3.39 2.19
N SER A 295 -9.86 -3.06 1.01
CA SER A 295 -10.32 -4.00 -0.01
C SER A 295 -9.82 -3.64 -1.40
N PHE A 296 -9.61 -4.66 -2.22
CA PHE A 296 -9.42 -4.47 -3.65
C PHE A 296 -10.69 -3.93 -4.30
N PHE A 297 -10.50 -3.01 -5.22
CA PHE A 297 -11.51 -2.62 -6.19
C PHE A 297 -10.83 -2.34 -7.52
N GLN A 298 -11.62 -2.36 -8.59
CA GLN A 298 -11.19 -1.99 -9.93
C GLN A 298 -12.26 -1.11 -10.58
N GLN A 299 -11.81 -0.09 -11.29
CA GLN A 299 -12.68 0.81 -12.03
C GLN A 299 -11.96 1.37 -13.26
N LYS A 300 -12.73 1.79 -14.26
CA LYS A 300 -12.21 2.52 -15.43
C LYS A 300 -12.87 3.89 -15.52
N LYS A 301 -12.07 4.95 -15.70
CA LYS A 301 -12.55 6.34 -15.85
C LYS A 301 -11.67 7.07 -16.87
N LEU A 302 -12.27 7.74 -17.84
CA LEU A 302 -11.57 8.48 -18.92
C LEU A 302 -10.48 7.65 -19.62
N GLY A 303 -10.75 6.36 -19.87
CA GLY A 303 -9.78 5.45 -20.48
C GLY A 303 -8.74 4.85 -19.53
N VAL A 304 -8.52 5.45 -18.36
CA VAL A 304 -7.55 5.05 -17.35
C VAL A 304 -8.14 3.98 -16.42
N THR A 305 -7.36 2.94 -16.12
CA THR A 305 -7.75 1.91 -15.13
C THR A 305 -7.27 2.29 -13.74
N TYR A 306 -8.14 2.19 -12.74
CA TYR A 306 -7.82 2.47 -11.35
C TYR A 306 -8.04 1.20 -10.53
N ILE A 307 -7.10 0.87 -9.65
CA ILE A 307 -7.26 -0.21 -8.69
C ILE A 307 -6.84 0.23 -7.29
N SER A 308 -7.37 -0.42 -6.27
CA SER A 308 -6.69 -0.48 -4.97
C SER A 308 -6.07 -1.84 -4.76
N SER A 309 -4.82 -1.87 -4.28
CA SER A 309 -4.14 -3.11 -3.89
C SER A 309 -4.72 -3.76 -2.64
N GLY A 310 -5.62 -3.08 -1.91
CA GLY A 310 -6.08 -3.50 -0.60
C GLY A 310 -5.01 -3.38 0.49
N SER A 311 -5.38 -3.77 1.72
CA SER A 311 -4.45 -3.94 2.85
C SER A 311 -3.94 -5.38 2.90
N PHE A 312 -2.62 -5.54 2.89
CA PHE A 312 -1.98 -6.86 2.99
C PHE A 312 -2.34 -7.53 4.31
N GLN A 313 -2.33 -6.77 5.41
CA GLN A 313 -2.69 -7.27 6.73
C GLN A 313 -4.14 -7.76 6.75
N ARG A 314 -5.09 -6.96 6.26
CA ARG A 314 -6.52 -7.32 6.24
C ARG A 314 -6.78 -8.54 5.37
N ALA A 315 -6.08 -8.67 4.25
CA ALA A 315 -6.19 -9.83 3.37
C ALA A 315 -5.75 -11.13 4.06
N ILE A 316 -4.70 -11.09 4.89
CA ILE A 316 -4.26 -12.24 5.70
C ILE A 316 -5.31 -12.61 6.75
N GLU A 317 -5.92 -11.62 7.40
CA GLU A 317 -6.90 -11.80 8.48
C GLU A 317 -8.25 -12.34 7.98
N LYS A 318 -8.67 -12.01 6.77
CA LYS A 318 -9.92 -12.48 6.18
C LYS A 318 -9.80 -13.96 5.76
N GLU A 319 -10.54 -14.84 6.43
CA GLU A 319 -10.61 -16.26 6.04
C GLU A 319 -11.22 -16.47 4.65
N SER A 320 -12.04 -15.52 4.16
CA SER A 320 -12.84 -15.61 2.94
C SER A 320 -12.08 -15.30 1.63
N GLY A 321 -10.75 -15.22 1.64
CA GLY A 321 -9.96 -15.15 0.40
C GLY A 321 -9.94 -13.77 -0.29
N GLY A 322 -9.69 -12.69 0.47
CA GLY A 322 -9.44 -11.37 -0.13
C GLY A 322 -8.18 -11.33 -1.01
N VAL A 323 -8.10 -10.33 -1.89
CA VAL A 323 -6.88 -10.04 -2.67
C VAL A 323 -5.75 -9.67 -1.72
N LEU A 324 -4.66 -10.44 -1.78
CA LEU A 324 -3.44 -10.23 -1.02
C LEU A 324 -2.44 -9.35 -1.80
N PHE A 325 -2.30 -9.60 -3.09
CA PHE A 325 -1.44 -8.84 -3.99
C PHE A 325 -1.94 -8.93 -5.43
N SER A 326 -1.42 -8.07 -6.29
CA SER A 326 -1.62 -8.13 -7.74
C SER A 326 -0.29 -8.32 -8.47
N LYS A 327 -0.33 -8.93 -9.65
CA LYS A 327 0.80 -9.12 -10.56
C LYS A 327 0.45 -8.51 -11.89
N ILE A 328 1.37 -7.72 -12.45
CA ILE A 328 1.28 -7.23 -13.82
C ILE A 328 2.30 -7.99 -14.65
N ASP A 329 1.83 -8.65 -15.70
CA ASP A 329 2.66 -9.16 -16.77
C ASP A 329 2.66 -8.14 -17.92
N PHE A 330 3.84 -7.77 -18.41
CA PHE A 330 3.98 -6.88 -19.57
C PHE A 330 3.90 -7.72 -20.84
N GLU A 331 2.88 -7.47 -21.66
CA GLU A 331 2.74 -8.10 -22.97
C GLU A 331 2.96 -7.05 -24.07
N GLU A 332 3.24 -7.52 -25.30
CA GLU A 332 3.65 -6.67 -26.43
C GLU A 332 2.75 -5.45 -26.64
N ASN A 333 1.45 -5.50 -26.30
CA ASN A 333 0.47 -4.42 -26.52
C ASN A 333 -0.52 -4.16 -25.38
N GLN A 334 -0.28 -4.73 -24.20
CA GLN A 334 -1.18 -4.57 -23.05
C GLN A 334 -0.47 -4.93 -21.74
N LEU A 335 -1.04 -4.48 -20.63
CA LEU A 335 -0.74 -4.97 -19.29
C LEU A 335 -1.76 -6.05 -18.92
N VAL A 336 -1.30 -7.18 -18.38
CA VAL A 336 -2.19 -8.21 -17.83
C VAL A 336 -2.09 -8.17 -16.30
N LEU A 337 -3.12 -7.62 -15.66
CA LEU A 337 -3.22 -7.52 -14.21
C LEU A 337 -3.95 -8.75 -13.67
N SER A 338 -3.27 -9.58 -12.89
CA SER A 338 -3.86 -10.71 -12.15
C SER A 338 -3.87 -10.42 -10.65
N THR A 339 -4.94 -10.77 -9.94
CA THR A 339 -5.03 -10.66 -8.48
C THR A 339 -4.94 -12.04 -7.82
N TYR A 340 -4.39 -12.10 -6.61
CA TYR A 340 -4.13 -13.37 -5.92
C TYR A 340 -4.55 -13.31 -4.46
N ASN A 341 -5.08 -14.41 -3.94
CA ASN A 341 -5.41 -14.54 -2.52
C ASN A 341 -4.18 -15.02 -1.70
N ARG A 342 -4.37 -15.18 -0.38
CA ARG A 342 -3.32 -15.69 0.53
C ARG A 342 -2.85 -17.12 0.27
N MET A 343 -3.63 -17.91 -0.48
CA MET A 343 -3.25 -19.26 -0.92
C MET A 343 -2.48 -19.23 -2.24
N LEU A 344 -2.17 -18.02 -2.75
CA LEU A 344 -1.55 -17.78 -4.07
C LEU A 344 -2.41 -18.28 -5.24
N GLU A 345 -3.73 -18.42 -5.03
CA GLU A 345 -4.66 -18.74 -6.08
C GLU A 345 -5.05 -17.44 -6.79
N LYS A 346 -5.00 -17.45 -8.13
CA LYS A 346 -5.46 -16.35 -8.95
C LYS A 346 -6.97 -16.18 -8.79
N ILE A 347 -7.41 -14.97 -8.42
CA ILE A 347 -8.82 -14.64 -8.21
C ILE A 347 -9.41 -14.07 -9.49
N GLU A 348 -8.80 -13.00 -10.02
CA GLU A 348 -9.28 -12.25 -11.20
C GLU A 348 -8.11 -11.91 -12.12
N GLU A 349 -8.43 -11.62 -13.39
CA GLU A 349 -7.48 -11.19 -14.42
C GLU A 349 -8.12 -10.12 -15.32
N PHE A 350 -7.37 -9.06 -15.59
CA PHE A 350 -7.79 -7.91 -16.38
C PHE A 350 -6.74 -7.57 -17.43
N LYS A 351 -7.19 -7.12 -18.60
CA LYS A 351 -6.32 -6.62 -19.67
C LYS A 351 -6.47 -5.10 -19.77
N ILE A 352 -5.35 -4.38 -19.67
CA ILE A 352 -5.26 -2.92 -19.64
C ILE A 352 -4.40 -2.47 -20.83
N LYS A 353 -4.75 -1.38 -21.49
CA LYS A 353 -4.15 -0.92 -22.74
C LYS A 353 -3.64 0.50 -22.60
#